data_AF-A0A0S8DVK7-F1
#
_entry.id   AF-A0A0S8DVK7-F1
#
_cell.length_a   1.000
_cell.length_b   1.000
_cell.length_c   1.000
_cell.angle_alpha   90.00
_cell.angle_beta   90.00
_cell.angle_gamma   90.00
#
_symmetry.space_group_name_H-M   'P 1'
#
loop_
_entity.id
_entity.type
_entity.pdbx_description
1 polymer ?
#
loop_
_entity_poly.entity_id
_entity_poly.type
_entity_poly.pdbx_seq_one_letter_code
_entity_poly.pdbx_strand_id
1 'polypeptide(L)'
;MAQRLKQRGHRGIIIARTIKDLEENKFLDDKAFAKLWVAERITLRPSGKKLIARELRSKGVSEKIITEALDEFKDAYDEYEIAKALALKRAERLKGLEEGKAVKRLFDFLGRRGFSYDTIWKILKEIYKDA
;
A
#
# COMPACT_ATOMS: atom_id res chain seq x y z
N MET A 1 6.51 -14.24 -7.35
CA MET A 1 6.21 -15.35 -8.31
C MET A 1 7.46 -16.13 -8.76
N ALA A 2 8.52 -16.18 -7.95
CA ALA A 2 9.77 -16.91 -8.27
C ALA A 2 9.81 -18.38 -7.78
N GLN A 3 8.76 -18.82 -7.07
CA GLN A 3 8.71 -20.14 -6.44
C GLN A 3 8.14 -21.25 -7.34
N ARG A 4 7.65 -20.91 -8.54
CA ARG A 4 7.05 -21.88 -9.49
C ARG A 4 7.97 -22.33 -10.64
N LEU A 5 9.16 -21.76 -10.77
CA LEU A 5 10.06 -22.06 -11.91
C LEU A 5 11.39 -22.69 -11.50
N LYS A 6 11.41 -23.42 -10.37
CA LYS A 6 12.59 -24.15 -9.89
C LYS A 6 12.48 -25.67 -10.07
N GLN A 7 11.79 -26.12 -11.13
CA GLN A 7 11.79 -27.51 -11.58
C GLN A 7 12.05 -27.57 -13.08
N ARG A 8 13.34 -27.52 -13.46
CA ARG A 8 13.96 -28.26 -14.57
C ARG A 8 15.32 -27.63 -14.81
N GLY A 9 16.36 -28.36 -14.40
CA GLY A 9 17.73 -27.90 -14.46
C GLY A 9 18.25 -27.86 -15.89
N HIS A 10 19.03 -26.83 -16.23
CA HIS A 10 20.06 -26.94 -17.25
C HIS A 10 21.23 -25.98 -17.00
N ARG A 11 22.41 -26.60 -17.04
CA ARG A 11 23.83 -26.18 -17.08
C ARG A 11 24.16 -24.69 -17.32
N GLY A 12 24.76 -24.08 -16.30
CA GLY A 12 26.11 -23.50 -16.31
C GLY A 12 26.37 -22.16 -17.01
N ILE A 13 26.07 -22.04 -18.32
CA ILE A 13 26.56 -20.90 -19.13
C ILE A 13 25.40 -20.10 -19.76
N ILE A 14 24.26 -20.73 -20.01
CA ILE A 14 23.00 -20.04 -20.40
C ILE A 14 22.45 -19.22 -19.22
N ILE A 15 22.86 -19.58 -18.00
CA ILE A 15 22.41 -18.95 -16.75
C ILE A 15 22.72 -17.45 -16.72
N ALA A 16 23.87 -16.96 -17.20
CA ALA A 16 24.20 -15.54 -17.09
C ALA A 16 23.36 -14.64 -18.02
N ARG A 17 23.13 -15.05 -19.26
CA ARG A 17 22.32 -14.30 -20.23
C ARG A 17 20.83 -14.44 -19.97
N THR A 18 20.36 -15.64 -19.59
CA THR A 18 18.97 -15.86 -19.19
C THR A 18 18.68 -15.25 -17.83
N ILE A 19 19.63 -15.14 -16.90
CA ILE A 19 19.48 -14.32 -15.69
C ILE A 19 19.32 -12.86 -16.08
N LYS A 20 20.13 -12.31 -16.99
CA LYS A 20 20.02 -10.91 -17.41
C LYS A 20 18.69 -10.63 -18.14
N ASP A 21 18.27 -11.51 -19.04
CA ASP A 21 16.98 -11.40 -19.76
C ASP A 21 15.78 -11.63 -18.82
N LEU A 22 15.88 -12.55 -17.85
CA LEU A 22 14.87 -12.75 -16.81
C LEU A 22 14.87 -11.61 -15.79
N GLU A 23 16.01 -11.01 -15.50
CA GLU A 23 16.13 -9.82 -14.64
C GLU A 23 15.45 -8.66 -15.34
N GLU A 24 15.85 -8.30 -16.56
CA GLU A 24 15.26 -7.19 -17.32
C GLU A 24 13.74 -7.38 -17.52
N ASN A 25 13.28 -8.59 -17.87
CA ASN A 25 11.83 -8.85 -18.04
C ASN A 25 11.07 -8.96 -16.70
N LYS A 26 11.64 -9.53 -15.63
CA LYS A 26 10.99 -9.56 -14.30
C LYS A 26 10.98 -8.19 -13.64
N PHE A 27 12.00 -7.37 -13.86
CA PHE A 27 12.04 -5.99 -13.36
C PHE A 27 10.94 -5.16 -14.03
N LEU A 28 10.71 -5.34 -15.34
CA LEU A 28 9.61 -4.68 -16.04
C LEU A 28 8.24 -5.19 -15.57
N ASP A 29 8.09 -6.49 -15.37
CA ASP A 29 6.84 -7.10 -14.85
C ASP A 29 6.55 -6.64 -13.42
N ASP A 30 7.53 -6.68 -12.51
CA ASP A 30 7.37 -6.24 -11.12
C ASP A 30 7.09 -4.73 -11.03
N LYS A 31 7.70 -3.90 -11.90
CA LYS A 31 7.39 -2.46 -11.99
C LYS A 31 5.97 -2.22 -12.48
N ALA A 32 5.58 -2.84 -13.59
CA ALA A 32 4.22 -2.71 -14.13
C ALA A 32 3.17 -3.20 -13.12
N PHE A 33 3.45 -4.34 -12.49
CA PHE A 33 2.64 -4.91 -11.41
C PHE A 33 2.52 -3.94 -10.23
N ALA A 34 3.63 -3.38 -9.75
CA ALA A 34 3.61 -2.43 -8.64
C ALA A 34 2.80 -1.18 -8.95
N LYS A 35 2.95 -0.60 -10.15
CA LYS A 35 2.14 0.55 -10.60
C LYS A 35 0.65 0.23 -10.64
N LEU A 36 0.28 -0.90 -11.23
CA LEU A 36 -1.12 -1.32 -11.30
C LEU A 36 -1.69 -1.55 -9.90
N TRP A 37 -0.91 -2.16 -9.01
CA TRP A 37 -1.31 -2.41 -7.63
C TRP A 37 -1.54 -1.11 -6.84
N VAL A 38 -0.64 -0.14 -7.00
CA VAL A 38 -0.77 1.20 -6.40
C VAL A 38 -2.03 1.87 -6.95
N ALA A 39 -2.22 1.92 -8.27
CA ALA A 39 -3.39 2.51 -8.90
C ALA A 39 -4.72 1.89 -8.42
N GLU A 40 -4.79 0.56 -8.31
CA GLU A 40 -5.96 -0.15 -7.77
C GLU A 40 -6.24 0.23 -6.31
N ARG A 41 -5.18 0.36 -5.49
CA ARG A 41 -5.29 0.75 -4.08
C ARG A 41 -5.64 2.21 -3.89
N ILE A 42 -5.36 3.08 -4.84
CA ILE A 42 -5.78 4.48 -4.78
C ILE A 42 -7.24 4.61 -5.18
N THR A 43 -7.66 3.91 -6.24
CA THR A 43 -8.96 4.10 -6.88
C THR A 43 -10.07 3.22 -6.29
N LEU A 44 -9.81 1.92 -6.12
CA LEU A 44 -10.85 0.95 -5.73
C LEU A 44 -10.85 0.65 -4.22
N ARG A 45 -9.66 0.64 -3.60
CA ARG A 45 -9.50 0.27 -2.18
C ARG A 45 -8.56 1.23 -1.45
N PRO A 46 -9.00 2.48 -1.19
CA PRO A 46 -8.15 3.52 -0.64
C PRO A 46 -7.44 3.06 0.62
N SER A 47 -6.11 3.00 0.52
CA SER A 47 -5.17 2.42 1.50
C SER A 47 -3.95 3.31 1.60
N GLY A 48 -3.34 3.39 2.78
CA GLY A 48 -2.11 4.14 3.02
C GLY A 48 -0.87 3.47 2.45
N LYS A 49 0.18 4.25 2.24
CA LYS A 49 1.43 3.81 1.59
C LYS A 49 2.06 2.61 2.30
N LYS A 50 1.97 2.54 3.62
CA LYS A 50 2.53 1.42 4.41
C LYS A 50 1.85 0.09 4.10
N LEU A 51 0.52 0.09 3.93
CA LEU A 51 -0.21 -1.13 3.58
C LEU A 51 0.14 -1.56 2.16
N ILE A 52 0.14 -0.61 1.22
CA ILE A 52 0.48 -0.87 -0.19
C ILE A 52 1.89 -1.46 -0.30
N ALA A 53 2.88 -0.85 0.37
CA ALA A 53 4.26 -1.36 0.42
C ALA A 53 4.33 -2.78 1.01
N ARG A 54 3.62 -3.04 2.11
CA ARG A 54 3.59 -4.37 2.74
C ARG A 54 2.99 -5.42 1.81
N GLU A 55 1.90 -5.08 1.11
CA GLU A 55 1.27 -5.99 0.15
C GLU A 55 2.21 -6.31 -1.02
N LEU A 56 2.87 -5.30 -1.59
CA LEU A 56 3.84 -5.49 -2.66
C LEU A 56 5.03 -6.35 -2.21
N ARG A 57 5.57 -6.09 -1.01
CA ARG A 57 6.65 -6.87 -0.42
C ARG A 57 6.25 -8.33 -0.22
N SER A 58 5.03 -8.58 0.26
CA SER A 58 4.50 -9.95 0.42
C SER A 58 4.36 -10.71 -0.90
N LYS A 59 4.26 -9.99 -2.02
CA LYS A 59 4.19 -10.56 -3.37
C LYS A 59 5.55 -10.78 -4.02
N GLY A 60 6.61 -10.31 -3.36
CA GLY A 60 8.01 -10.47 -3.77
C GLY A 60 8.56 -9.29 -4.58
N VAL A 61 7.86 -8.15 -4.60
CA VAL A 61 8.37 -6.94 -5.28
C VAL A 61 9.48 -6.33 -4.43
N SER A 62 10.58 -5.93 -5.08
CA SER A 62 11.73 -5.33 -4.40
C SER A 62 11.41 -3.95 -3.80
N GLU A 63 12.06 -3.59 -2.70
CA GLU A 63 11.84 -2.28 -2.04
C GLU A 63 12.10 -1.11 -2.98
N LYS A 64 13.09 -1.21 -3.87
CA LYS A 64 13.39 -0.19 -4.89
C LYS A 64 12.18 0.08 -5.79
N ILE A 65 11.55 -0.98 -6.31
CA ILE A 65 10.37 -0.86 -7.18
C ILE A 65 9.17 -0.33 -6.41
N ILE A 66 9.01 -0.75 -5.15
CA ILE A 66 7.92 -0.26 -4.28
C ILE A 66 8.05 1.25 -4.10
N THR A 67 9.24 1.75 -3.77
CA THR A 67 9.49 3.18 -3.61
C THR A 67 9.25 3.93 -4.92
N GLU A 68 9.81 3.46 -6.04
CA GLU A 68 9.58 4.07 -7.36
C GLU A 68 8.08 4.15 -7.71
N ALA A 69 7.33 3.07 -7.48
CA ALA A 69 5.89 3.02 -7.77
C ALA A 69 5.07 3.89 -6.81
N LEU A 70 5.48 4.07 -5.55
CA LEU A 70 4.79 4.97 -4.63
C LEU A 70 5.11 6.44 -4.91
N ASP A 71 6.33 6.75 -5.34
CA ASP A 71 6.76 8.11 -5.67
C ASP A 71 6.10 8.62 -6.96
N GLU A 72 5.93 7.77 -7.98
CA GLU A 72 5.26 8.14 -9.22
C GLU A 72 3.80 8.59 -9.02
N PHE A 73 3.15 8.07 -7.98
CA PHE A 73 1.78 8.44 -7.65
C PHE A 73 1.70 9.52 -6.57
N LYS A 74 2.83 10.03 -6.05
CA LYS A 74 2.84 10.99 -4.93
C LYS A 74 2.03 12.25 -5.19
N ASP A 75 2.02 12.74 -6.44
CA ASP A 75 1.29 13.95 -6.82
C ASP A 75 -0.20 13.67 -7.12
N ALA A 76 -0.52 12.45 -7.56
CA ALA A 76 -1.89 12.01 -7.82
C ALA A 76 -2.59 11.42 -6.56
N TYR A 77 -1.83 11.24 -5.49
CA TYR A 77 -2.25 10.58 -4.26
C TYR A 77 -1.98 11.46 -3.05
N ASP A 78 -2.98 12.24 -2.67
CA ASP A 78 -2.99 12.87 -1.36
C ASP A 78 -3.48 11.86 -0.30
N GLU A 79 -2.51 11.24 0.37
CA GLU A 79 -2.75 10.27 1.45
C GLU A 79 -3.63 10.85 2.56
N TYR A 80 -3.49 12.15 2.85
CA TYR A 80 -4.23 12.82 3.90
C TYR A 80 -5.70 12.98 3.53
N GLU A 81 -5.98 13.52 2.34
CA GLU A 81 -7.36 13.75 1.89
C GLU A 81 -8.13 12.43 1.72
N ILE A 82 -7.46 11.39 1.23
CA ILE A 82 -8.05 10.05 1.11
C ILE A 82 -8.38 9.47 2.49
N ALA A 83 -7.44 9.57 3.44
CA ALA A 83 -7.67 9.11 4.80
C ALA A 83 -8.81 9.88 5.47
N LYS A 84 -8.88 11.20 5.26
CA LYS A 84 -9.92 12.08 5.79
C LYS A 84 -11.30 11.74 5.24
N ALA A 85 -11.42 11.56 3.92
CA ALA A 85 -12.69 11.17 3.29
C ALA A 85 -13.20 9.82 3.82
N LEU A 86 -12.31 8.84 3.97
CA LEU A 86 -12.63 7.55 4.60
C LEU A 86 -13.05 7.71 6.06
N ALA A 87 -12.35 8.56 6.80
CA ALA A 87 -12.59 8.78 8.21
C ALA A 87 -13.96 9.40 8.45
N LEU A 88 -14.32 10.45 7.70
CA LEU A 88 -15.63 11.10 7.76
C LEU A 88 -16.77 10.10 7.51
N LYS A 89 -16.67 9.32 6.41
CA LYS A 89 -17.67 8.28 6.10
C LYS A 89 -17.79 7.21 7.18
N ARG A 90 -16.68 6.90 7.88
CA ARG A 90 -16.69 5.94 8.98
C ARG A 90 -17.23 6.55 10.27
N ALA A 91 -16.92 7.81 10.56
CA ALA A 91 -17.41 8.55 11.72
C ALA A 91 -18.93 8.67 11.73
N GLU A 92 -19.55 8.85 10.56
CA GLU A 92 -21.01 8.81 10.40
C GLU A 92 -21.64 7.51 10.94
N ARG A 93 -20.95 6.37 10.78
CA ARG A 93 -21.41 5.05 11.27
C ARG A 93 -21.10 4.83 12.75
N LEU A 94 -20.33 5.72 13.36
CA LEU A 94 -19.93 5.67 14.76
C LEU A 94 -20.70 6.70 15.60
N LYS A 95 -21.58 7.50 14.98
CA LYS A 95 -22.49 8.40 15.69
C LYS A 95 -23.31 7.61 16.71
N GLY A 96 -23.43 8.17 17.92
CA GLY A 96 -24.13 7.54 19.05
C GLY A 96 -23.25 6.65 19.94
N LEU A 97 -21.99 6.41 19.56
CA LEU A 97 -21.00 5.86 20.50
C LEU A 97 -20.39 6.97 21.34
N GLU A 98 -19.96 6.60 22.54
CA GLU A 98 -19.08 7.41 23.38
C GLU A 98 -17.81 7.82 22.61
N GLU A 99 -17.39 9.09 22.73
CA GLU A 99 -16.30 9.69 21.95
C GLU A 99 -15.01 8.85 22.00
N GLY A 100 -14.55 8.46 23.19
CA GLY A 100 -13.34 7.63 23.33
C GLY A 100 -13.43 6.28 22.61
N LYS A 101 -14.63 5.66 22.56
CA LYS A 101 -14.85 4.42 21.80
C LYS A 101 -14.88 4.69 20.29
N ALA A 102 -15.44 5.81 19.86
CA ALA A 102 -15.49 6.21 18.46
C ALA A 102 -14.08 6.52 17.93
N VAL A 103 -13.30 7.31 18.68
CA VAL A 103 -11.88 7.63 18.41
C VAL A 103 -11.06 6.35 18.26
N LYS A 104 -11.12 5.43 19.24
CA LYS A 104 -10.39 4.16 19.17
C LYS A 104 -10.77 3.33 17.94
N ARG A 105 -12.06 3.18 17.65
CA ARG A 105 -12.54 2.42 16.48
C ARG A 105 -12.11 3.04 15.16
N LEU A 106 -12.06 4.36 15.08
CA LEU A 106 -11.64 5.08 13.89
C LEU A 106 -10.12 4.99 13.69
N PHE A 107 -9.35 5.12 14.78
CA PHE A 107 -7.91 4.88 14.80
C PHE A 107 -7.56 3.48 14.28
N ASP A 108 -8.16 2.43 14.85
CA ASP A 108 -7.93 1.04 14.45
C ASP A 108 -8.33 0.78 13.00
N PHE A 109 -9.40 1.44 12.53
CA PHE A 109 -9.85 1.34 11.15
C PHE A 109 -8.82 1.90 10.17
N LEU A 110 -8.35 3.13 10.41
CA LEU A 110 -7.35 3.76 9.55
C LEU A 110 -5.97 3.10 9.66
N GLY A 111 -5.60 2.63 10.86
CA GLY A 111 -4.35 1.87 11.08
C GLY A 111 -4.33 0.57 10.28
N ARG A 112 -5.43 -0.19 10.23
CA ARG A 112 -5.55 -1.38 9.37
C ARG A 112 -5.51 -1.06 7.88
N ARG A 113 -5.86 0.17 7.49
CA ARG A 113 -5.71 0.68 6.12
C ARG A 113 -4.30 1.15 5.81
N GLY A 114 -3.39 1.19 6.78
CA GLY A 114 -1.97 1.50 6.58
C GLY A 114 -1.62 2.98 6.53
N PHE A 115 -2.51 3.86 6.99
CA PHE A 115 -2.20 5.27 7.13
C PHE A 115 -1.21 5.50 8.27
N SER A 116 -0.40 6.57 8.16
CA SER A 116 0.56 6.93 9.22
C SER A 116 -0.16 7.35 10.51
N TYR A 117 0.49 7.13 11.66
CA TYR A 117 -0.09 7.53 12.95
C TYR A 117 -0.30 9.05 13.04
N ASP A 118 0.63 9.83 12.52
CA ASP A 118 0.53 11.30 12.44
C ASP A 118 -0.70 11.74 11.62
N THR A 119 -0.91 11.13 10.45
CA THR A 119 -2.10 11.36 9.61
C THR A 119 -3.38 11.04 10.37
N ILE A 120 -3.42 9.88 11.04
CA ILE A 120 -4.59 9.43 11.79
C ILE A 120 -4.92 10.40 12.92
N TRP A 121 -3.93 10.78 13.73
CA TRP A 121 -4.12 11.71 14.85
C TRP A 121 -4.58 13.09 14.40
N LYS A 122 -4.00 13.62 13.31
CA LYS A 122 -4.43 14.89 12.74
C LYS A 122 -5.92 14.84 12.34
N ILE A 123 -6.35 13.77 11.69
CA ILE A 123 -7.76 13.59 11.29
C ILE A 123 -8.67 13.42 12.52
N LEU A 124 -8.24 12.67 13.53
CA LEU A 124 -9.05 12.47 14.74
C LEU A 124 -9.31 13.78 15.46
N LYS A 125 -8.30 14.65 15.59
CA LYS A 125 -8.43 15.99 16.17
C LYS A 125 -9.34 16.93 15.38
N GLU A 126 -9.46 16.72 14.07
CA GLU A 126 -10.40 17.49 13.25
C GLU A 126 -11.85 17.01 13.42
N ILE A 127 -12.06 15.73 13.73
CA ILE A 127 -13.41 15.12 13.85
C ILE A 127 -13.94 15.20 15.29
N TYR A 128 -13.08 15.03 16.29
CA TYR A 128 -13.40 14.91 17.70
C TYR A 128 -12.63 15.96 18.48
N LYS A 129 -13.33 16.69 19.37
CA LYS A 129 -12.75 17.82 20.12
C LYS A 129 -11.82 17.36 21.24
N ASP A 130 -11.99 16.14 21.75
CA ASP A 130 -11.23 15.58 22.87
C ASP A 130 -10.24 14.47 22.44
N ALA A 131 -9.81 14.47 21.17
CA ALA A 131 -8.83 13.51 20.62
C ALA A 131 -7.36 13.90 20.86
#